data_AF-A0A7Y2H598-F1
#
_entry.id   AF-A0A7Y2H598-F1
#
_cell.length_a   1.000
_cell.length_b   1.000
_cell.length_c   1.000
_cell.angle_alpha   90.00
_cell.angle_beta   90.00
_cell.angle_gamma   90.00
#
_symmetry.space_group_name_H-M   'P 1'
#
loop_
_entity.id
_entity.type
_entity.pdbx_description
1 polymer ?
#
loop_
_entity_poly.entity_id
_entity_poly.type
_entity_poly.pdbx_seq_one_letter_code
_entity_poly.pdbx_strand_id
1 'polypeptide(L)'
;VRAEDEFTLFEWADHMVSVSNNGAASVVYREALLMAALGEDYLTLTPEESERFFKETPRDSLTNLSHAIVNDPLREMGITEDEWRLGGFFTNGPDRYVSRKGGSIGTPVGLMKFMVKMEQGEAIDAPSSLEMKRLMYLTDRRIRYAHSPRLNDAAVYFKSGSFYKCDRQKNPDCGDYAGNVFNYMNSVILVEHPDGTRYIVCLMTNVLNKNSAGEHMYLATAIDRILH
;
A
#
# COMPACT_ATOMS: atom_id res chain seq x y z
N VAL A 1 -4.55 5.58 16.50
CA VAL A 1 -3.62 6.62 16.02
C VAL A 1 -4.15 8.01 16.32
N ARG A 2 -3.85 8.46 17.54
CA ARG A 2 -3.90 9.84 18.00
C ARG A 2 -2.47 10.38 18.07
N ALA A 3 -2.30 11.66 18.40
CA ALA A 3 -0.99 12.29 18.39
C ALA A 3 -0.11 11.82 19.56
N GLU A 4 -0.73 11.41 20.65
CA GLU A 4 -0.12 10.95 21.90
C GLU A 4 0.14 9.44 21.95
N ASP A 5 -0.27 8.68 20.93
CA ASP A 5 -0.05 7.23 20.91
C ASP A 5 1.44 6.92 20.68
N GLU A 6 2.02 6.06 21.53
CA GLU A 6 3.35 5.48 21.33
C GLU A 6 3.22 4.07 20.74
N PHE A 7 3.92 3.82 19.64
CA PHE A 7 3.91 2.55 18.93
C PHE A 7 5.33 2.15 18.54
N THR A 8 5.58 0.85 18.55
CA THR A 8 6.72 0.25 17.87
C THR A 8 6.64 0.49 16.36
N LEU A 9 7.77 0.39 15.65
CA LEU A 9 7.79 0.48 14.19
C LEU A 9 6.89 -0.56 13.52
N PHE A 10 6.78 -1.75 14.12
CA PHE A 10 5.93 -2.82 13.61
C PHE A 10 4.43 -2.48 13.75
N GLU A 11 4.01 -1.89 14.88
CA GLU A 11 2.65 -1.40 15.06
C GLU A 11 2.32 -0.23 14.13
N TRP A 12 3.29 0.64 13.83
CA TRP A 12 3.14 1.65 12.77
C TRP A 12 2.93 1.01 11.39
N ALA A 13 3.68 -0.05 11.08
CA ALA A 13 3.50 -0.81 9.84
C ALA A 13 2.12 -1.50 9.77
N ASP A 14 1.65 -2.07 10.88
CA ASP A 14 0.30 -2.62 10.98
C ASP A 14 -0.77 -1.53 10.75
N HIS A 15 -0.69 -0.40 11.45
CA HIS A 15 -1.63 0.71 11.23
C HIS A 15 -1.59 1.26 9.79
N MET A 16 -0.40 1.29 9.17
CA MET A 16 -0.25 1.66 7.76
C MET A 16 -1.00 0.68 6.84
N VAL A 17 -0.80 -0.62 7.03
CA VAL A 17 -1.35 -1.64 6.13
C VAL A 17 -2.81 -1.94 6.44
N SER A 18 -3.12 -2.25 7.69
CA SER A 18 -4.37 -2.86 8.12
C SER A 18 -5.58 -1.94 7.96
N VAL A 19 -5.49 -0.72 8.46
CA VAL A 19 -6.55 0.30 8.32
C VAL A 19 -6.24 1.33 7.24
N SER A 20 -5.17 1.12 6.45
CA SER A 20 -4.77 2.01 5.35
C SER A 20 -4.48 3.45 5.80
N ASN A 21 -3.87 3.64 6.98
CA ASN A 21 -3.71 4.98 7.56
C ASN A 21 -2.53 5.74 6.92
N ASN A 22 -2.83 6.85 6.23
CA ASN A 22 -1.82 7.70 5.58
C ASN A 22 -0.84 8.35 6.56
N GLY A 23 -1.26 8.67 7.78
CA GLY A 23 -0.39 9.22 8.83
C GLY A 23 0.64 8.18 9.27
N ALA A 24 0.19 6.96 9.57
CA ALA A 24 1.08 5.83 9.87
C ALA A 24 2.03 5.52 8.70
N ALA A 25 1.52 5.54 7.46
CA ALA A 25 2.35 5.35 6.27
C ALA A 25 3.46 6.41 6.16
N SER A 26 3.14 7.67 6.44
CA SER A 26 4.14 8.75 6.48
C SER A 26 5.14 8.60 7.62
N VAL A 27 4.75 8.04 8.77
CA VAL A 27 5.69 7.72 9.87
C VAL A 27 6.65 6.61 9.42
N VAL A 28 6.14 5.47 8.93
CA VAL A 28 6.99 4.35 8.47
C VAL A 28 7.98 4.82 7.39
N TYR A 29 7.53 5.64 6.44
CA TYR A 29 8.40 6.21 5.41
C TYR A 29 9.45 7.16 6.00
N ARG A 30 9.10 8.02 6.96
CA ARG A 30 10.06 8.88 7.67
C ARG A 30 11.14 8.04 8.35
N GLU A 31 10.74 6.99 9.06
CA GLU A 31 11.67 6.12 9.79
C GLU A 31 12.59 5.36 8.83
N ALA A 32 12.07 4.83 7.72
CA ALA A 32 12.90 4.21 6.68
C ALA A 32 13.94 5.19 6.09
N LEU A 33 13.55 6.46 5.90
CA LEU A 33 14.46 7.50 5.42
C LEU A 33 15.56 7.82 6.43
N LEU A 34 15.22 7.92 7.72
CA LEU A 34 16.18 8.16 8.79
C LEU A 34 17.15 6.98 8.95
N MET A 35 16.66 5.74 8.91
CA MET A 35 17.51 4.54 8.94
C MET A 35 18.50 4.53 7.77
N ALA A 36 18.03 4.83 6.56
CA ALA A 36 18.88 4.86 5.37
C ALA A 36 19.92 5.99 5.41
N ALA A 37 19.56 7.14 5.99
CA ALA A 37 20.45 8.30 6.06
C ALA A 37 21.50 8.20 7.16
N LEU A 38 21.16 7.60 8.30
CA LEU A 38 21.96 7.64 9.53
C LEU A 38 22.61 6.30 9.88
N GLY A 39 22.17 5.19 9.30
CA GLY A 39 22.73 3.87 9.59
C GLY A 39 22.62 3.53 11.08
N GLU A 40 23.74 3.17 11.72
CA GLU A 40 23.76 2.80 13.14
C GLU A 40 23.38 3.96 14.07
N ASP A 41 23.65 5.21 13.68
CA ASP A 41 23.33 6.40 14.49
C ASP A 41 21.81 6.57 14.68
N TYR A 42 21.00 5.94 13.82
CA TYR A 42 19.54 5.90 13.98
C TYR A 42 19.12 5.26 15.32
N LEU A 43 19.86 4.27 15.82
CA LEU A 43 19.47 3.51 17.02
C LEU A 43 19.45 4.35 18.30
N THR A 44 20.19 5.46 18.31
CA THR A 44 20.27 6.40 19.44
C THR A 44 19.66 7.76 19.11
N LEU A 45 18.95 7.87 17.98
CA LEU A 45 18.41 9.13 17.49
C LEU A 45 17.34 9.68 18.43
N THR A 46 17.53 10.92 18.87
CA THR A 46 16.52 11.67 19.63
C THR A 46 15.53 12.41 18.72
N PRO A 47 14.33 12.76 19.20
CA PRO A 47 13.38 13.57 18.44
C PRO A 47 13.96 14.91 17.95
N GLU A 48 14.76 15.59 18.77
CA GLU A 48 15.39 16.86 18.44
C GLU A 48 16.44 16.71 17.35
N GLU A 49 17.21 15.63 17.38
CA GLU A 49 18.19 15.30 16.34
C GLU A 49 17.52 14.96 15.01
N SER A 50 16.42 14.21 15.05
CA SER A 50 15.59 13.94 13.87
C SER A 50 15.08 15.23 13.23
N GLU A 51 14.53 16.15 14.04
CA GLU A 51 14.04 17.44 13.52
C GLU A 51 15.17 18.28 12.95
N ARG A 52 16.33 18.31 13.61
CA ARG A 52 17.53 19.01 13.13
C ARG A 52 18.00 18.43 11.79
N PHE A 53 18.07 17.11 11.68
CA PHE A 53 18.45 16.42 10.45
C PHE A 53 17.57 16.85 9.27
N PHE A 54 16.24 16.89 9.43
CA PHE A 54 15.34 17.33 8.36
C PHE A 54 15.46 18.82 8.01
N LYS A 55 15.78 19.69 8.98
CA LYS A 55 15.95 21.13 8.76
C LYS A 55 17.28 21.47 8.08
N GLU A 56 18.34 20.76 8.44
CA GLU A 56 19.71 21.07 7.99
C GLU A 56 20.10 20.31 6.72
N THR A 57 19.48 19.16 6.45
CA THR A 57 19.76 18.40 5.23
C THR A 57 19.13 19.07 4.01
N PRO A 58 19.88 19.26 2.91
CA PRO A 58 19.32 19.82 1.68
C PRO A 58 18.09 19.03 1.20
N ARG A 59 17.03 19.77 0.86
CA ARG A 59 15.75 19.23 0.40
C ARG A 59 15.89 18.26 -0.78
N ASP A 60 16.78 18.55 -1.71
CA ASP A 60 17.01 17.68 -2.88
C ASP A 60 17.68 16.36 -2.48
N SER A 61 18.59 16.38 -1.50
CA SER A 61 19.21 15.17 -0.96
C SER A 61 18.16 14.27 -0.30
N LEU A 62 17.29 14.84 0.55
CA LEU A 62 16.19 14.10 1.18
C LEU A 62 15.21 13.54 0.14
N THR A 63 14.88 14.34 -0.87
CA THR A 63 13.99 13.93 -1.97
C THR A 63 14.57 12.76 -2.76
N ASN A 64 15.85 12.82 -3.12
CA ASN A 64 16.49 11.75 -3.88
C ASN A 64 16.64 10.47 -3.05
N LEU A 65 17.01 10.58 -1.78
CA LEU A 65 17.13 9.43 -0.89
C LEU A 65 15.76 8.78 -0.63
N SER A 66 14.72 9.57 -0.32
CA SER A 66 13.35 9.04 -0.13
C SER A 66 12.85 8.30 -1.38
N HIS A 67 13.12 8.83 -2.58
CA HIS A 67 12.75 8.16 -3.81
C HIS A 67 13.51 6.84 -4.01
N ALA A 68 14.82 6.82 -3.71
CA ALA A 68 15.66 5.64 -3.82
C ALA A 68 15.19 4.51 -2.90
N ILE A 69 15.02 4.77 -1.60
CA ILE A 69 14.69 3.71 -0.61
C ILE A 69 13.37 2.99 -0.89
N VAL A 70 12.42 3.64 -1.57
CA VAL A 70 11.14 3.01 -1.92
C VAL A 70 11.20 2.32 -3.28
N ASN A 71 11.85 2.94 -4.26
CA ASN A 71 11.74 2.50 -5.66
C ASN A 71 12.89 1.60 -6.11
N ASP A 72 14.08 1.70 -5.51
CA ASP A 72 15.24 0.88 -5.87
C ASP A 72 15.03 -0.61 -5.55
N PRO A 73 14.47 -0.99 -4.38
CA PRO A 73 14.13 -2.40 -4.12
C PRO A 73 13.16 -2.99 -5.16
N LEU A 74 12.24 -2.17 -5.69
CA LEU A 74 11.35 -2.60 -6.78
C LEU A 74 12.14 -2.85 -8.08
N ARG A 75 13.16 -2.03 -8.38
CA ARG A 75 14.02 -2.21 -9.57
C ARG A 75 14.79 -3.52 -9.46
N GLU A 76 15.37 -3.78 -8.30
CA GLU A 76 16.15 -4.99 -8.01
C GLU A 76 15.30 -6.25 -8.15
N MET A 77 14.02 -6.19 -7.79
CA MET A 77 13.03 -7.26 -8.02
C MET A 77 12.57 -7.41 -9.48
N GLY A 78 13.05 -6.57 -10.41
CA GLY A 78 12.65 -6.61 -11.82
C GLY A 78 11.27 -6.02 -12.10
N ILE A 79 10.75 -5.19 -11.20
CA ILE A 79 9.54 -4.38 -11.41
C ILE A 79 10.00 -3.06 -12.02
N THR A 80 9.49 -2.67 -13.19
CA THR A 80 9.96 -1.48 -13.96
C THR A 80 9.24 -0.18 -13.59
N GLU A 81 9.79 0.98 -14.00
CA GLU A 81 9.36 2.27 -13.43
C GLU A 81 7.92 2.60 -13.85
N ASP A 82 7.56 2.11 -15.03
CA ASP A 82 6.22 2.16 -15.60
C ASP A 82 5.28 1.06 -15.08
N GLU A 83 5.80 0.09 -14.33
CA GLU A 83 4.99 -0.94 -13.69
C GLU A 83 4.55 -0.52 -12.28
N TRP A 84 5.43 0.08 -11.50
CA TRP A 84 5.14 0.56 -10.15
C TRP A 84 6.19 1.58 -9.70
N ARG A 85 5.75 2.74 -9.23
CA ARG A 85 6.58 3.69 -8.49
C ARG A 85 5.76 4.48 -7.48
N LEU A 86 6.40 4.88 -6.37
CA LEU A 86 5.84 5.81 -5.41
C LEU A 86 6.61 7.14 -5.48
N GLY A 87 5.86 8.23 -5.64
CA GLY A 87 6.45 9.53 -5.92
C GLY A 87 6.65 10.43 -4.71
N GLY A 88 6.28 10.00 -3.50
CA GLY A 88 6.45 10.79 -2.28
C GLY A 88 5.57 10.32 -1.14
N PHE A 89 5.56 11.09 -0.05
CA PHE A 89 4.83 10.78 1.18
C PHE A 89 3.31 10.75 0.98
N PHE A 90 2.61 10.13 1.94
CA PHE A 90 1.15 9.95 1.94
C PHE A 90 0.38 11.13 2.56
N THR A 91 1.10 12.08 3.15
CA THR A 91 0.55 13.31 3.75
C THR A 91 1.34 14.52 3.24
N ASN A 92 0.77 15.72 3.40
CA ASN A 92 1.37 16.96 2.89
C ASN A 92 2.38 17.59 3.88
N GLY A 93 2.37 17.17 5.15
CA GLY A 93 3.26 17.73 6.18
C GLY A 93 4.77 17.60 5.85
N PRO A 94 5.22 16.46 5.31
CA PRO A 94 6.61 16.28 4.85
C PRO A 94 7.02 17.16 3.66
N ASP A 95 6.08 17.72 2.88
CA ASP A 95 6.38 18.41 1.60
C ASP A 95 7.28 19.64 1.75
N ARG A 96 7.45 20.16 2.98
CA ARG A 96 8.41 21.24 3.29
C ARG A 96 9.87 20.78 3.33
N TYR A 97 10.12 19.50 3.61
CA TYR A 97 11.46 18.89 3.72
C TYR A 97 11.78 17.96 2.56
N VAL A 98 10.77 17.24 2.05
CA VAL A 98 10.92 16.22 1.03
C VAL A 98 9.93 16.49 -0.10
N SER A 99 10.43 16.73 -1.31
CA SER A 99 9.58 16.94 -2.49
C SER A 99 9.03 15.62 -3.04
N ARG A 100 8.03 15.73 -3.93
CA ARG A 100 7.58 14.60 -4.75
C ARG A 100 8.42 14.49 -6.03
N LYS A 101 8.62 13.27 -6.53
CA LYS A 101 9.40 12.96 -7.74
C LYS A 101 8.74 11.84 -8.54
N GLY A 102 8.73 11.93 -9.88
CA GLY A 102 8.24 10.85 -10.78
C GLY A 102 6.72 10.55 -10.77
N GLY A 103 5.97 11.05 -9.79
CA GLY A 103 4.55 10.70 -9.62
C GLY A 103 4.37 9.29 -9.05
N SER A 104 3.13 8.86 -8.83
CA SER A 104 2.83 7.52 -8.28
C SER A 104 1.96 6.74 -9.23
N ILE A 105 2.37 5.52 -9.56
CA ILE A 105 1.60 4.60 -10.41
C ILE A 105 1.74 3.18 -9.92
N GLY A 106 0.82 2.32 -10.33
CA GLY A 106 0.92 0.88 -10.19
C GLY A 106 0.17 0.22 -11.34
N THR A 107 0.57 -1.00 -11.68
CA THR A 107 -0.05 -1.83 -12.71
C THR A 107 -0.35 -3.20 -12.14
N PRO A 108 -1.36 -3.93 -12.65
CA PRO A 108 -1.61 -5.30 -12.20
C PRO A 108 -0.39 -6.21 -12.36
N VAL A 109 0.42 -6.01 -13.42
CA VAL A 109 1.64 -6.78 -13.68
C VAL A 109 2.71 -6.49 -12.63
N GLY A 110 3.01 -5.22 -12.34
CA GLY A 110 4.00 -4.85 -11.32
C GLY A 110 3.61 -5.33 -9.93
N LEU A 111 2.33 -5.18 -9.57
CA LEU A 111 1.80 -5.69 -8.30
C LEU A 111 1.87 -7.22 -8.23
N MET A 112 1.55 -7.93 -9.33
CA MET A 112 1.62 -9.39 -9.38
C MET A 112 3.04 -9.89 -9.20
N LYS A 113 4.04 -9.25 -9.83
CA LYS A 113 5.46 -9.59 -9.64
C LYS A 113 5.86 -9.52 -8.17
N PHE A 114 5.49 -8.44 -7.47
CA PHE A 114 5.75 -8.30 -6.04
C PHE A 114 5.05 -9.36 -5.20
N MET A 115 3.77 -9.62 -5.45
CA MET A 115 3.00 -10.64 -4.72
C MET A 115 3.61 -12.04 -4.88
N VAL A 116 4.06 -12.39 -6.09
CA VAL A 116 4.76 -13.66 -6.35
C VAL A 116 6.10 -13.72 -5.62
N LYS A 117 6.90 -12.64 -5.65
CA LYS A 117 8.18 -12.59 -4.93
C LYS A 117 8.00 -12.70 -3.43
N MET A 118 7.01 -12.01 -2.85
CA MET A 118 6.66 -12.15 -1.44
C MET A 118 6.26 -13.59 -1.10
N GLU A 119 5.43 -14.22 -1.92
CA GLU A 119 5.00 -15.61 -1.69
C GLU A 119 6.17 -16.61 -1.78
N GLN A 120 7.15 -16.34 -2.63
CA GLN A 120 8.37 -17.14 -2.77
C GLN A 120 9.39 -16.92 -1.64
N GLY A 121 9.20 -15.91 -0.78
CA GLY A 121 10.20 -15.54 0.22
C GLY A 121 11.35 -14.70 -0.34
N GLU A 122 11.15 -14.06 -1.50
CA GLU A 122 12.18 -13.38 -2.29
C GLU A 122 11.90 -11.89 -2.49
N ALA A 123 10.93 -11.30 -1.77
CA ALA A 123 10.70 -9.85 -1.85
C ALA A 123 11.89 -9.06 -1.27
N ILE A 124 12.45 -9.57 -0.17
CA ILE A 124 13.71 -9.11 0.44
C ILE A 124 14.50 -10.35 0.88
N ASP A 125 13.92 -11.08 1.83
CA ASP A 125 14.34 -12.40 2.30
C ASP A 125 13.13 -13.16 2.84
N ALA A 126 13.31 -14.44 3.21
CA ALA A 126 12.20 -15.28 3.66
C ALA A 126 11.52 -14.77 4.94
N PRO A 127 12.25 -14.36 6.01
CA PRO A 127 11.63 -13.78 7.21
C PRO A 127 10.84 -12.50 6.91
N SER A 128 11.42 -11.55 6.18
CA SER A 128 10.77 -10.27 5.87
C SER A 128 9.54 -10.45 4.98
N SER A 129 9.62 -11.35 4.00
CA SER A 129 8.49 -11.69 3.13
C SER A 129 7.35 -12.32 3.91
N LEU A 130 7.66 -13.16 4.90
CA LEU A 130 6.66 -13.75 5.79
C LEU A 130 5.97 -12.68 6.65
N GLU A 131 6.71 -11.71 7.20
CA GLU A 131 6.10 -10.60 7.95
C GLU A 131 5.25 -9.69 7.07
N MET A 132 5.69 -9.39 5.84
CA MET A 132 4.86 -8.67 4.85
C MET A 132 3.54 -9.40 4.57
N LYS A 133 3.60 -10.72 4.35
CA LYS A 133 2.40 -11.55 4.17
C LYS A 133 1.52 -11.52 5.42
N ARG A 134 2.07 -11.62 6.63
CA ARG A 134 1.30 -11.53 7.89
C ARG A 134 0.58 -10.19 8.04
N LEU A 135 1.24 -9.07 7.75
CA LEU A 135 0.60 -7.75 7.78
C LEU A 135 -0.60 -7.68 6.82
N MET A 136 -0.51 -8.30 5.65
CA MET A 136 -1.64 -8.39 4.71
C MET A 136 -2.80 -9.25 5.24
N TYR A 137 -2.51 -10.29 6.03
CA TYR A 137 -3.52 -11.14 6.68
C TYR A 137 -4.26 -10.41 7.81
N LEU A 138 -3.52 -9.59 8.58
CA LEU A 138 -4.04 -8.83 9.71
C LEU A 138 -4.87 -7.60 9.31
N THR A 139 -5.10 -7.40 8.01
CA THR A 139 -5.86 -6.27 7.49
C THR A 139 -7.27 -6.21 8.10
N ASP A 140 -7.60 -5.07 8.72
CA ASP A 140 -8.87 -4.87 9.41
C ASP A 140 -10.03 -5.02 8.43
N ARG A 141 -11.01 -5.83 8.82
CA ARG A 141 -12.26 -6.13 8.10
C ARG A 141 -12.07 -6.55 6.64
N ARG A 142 -12.64 -7.70 6.30
CA ARG A 142 -12.77 -8.11 4.90
C ARG A 142 -13.71 -7.15 4.14
N ILE A 143 -13.13 -6.36 3.23
CA ILE A 143 -13.83 -5.38 2.41
C ILE A 143 -13.62 -5.64 0.92
N ARG A 144 -14.54 -5.14 0.08
CA ARG A 144 -14.43 -5.16 -1.39
C ARG A 144 -14.23 -6.60 -1.90
N TYR A 145 -13.13 -6.91 -2.56
CA TYR A 145 -12.83 -8.26 -3.04
C TYR A 145 -12.86 -9.29 -1.91
N ALA A 146 -12.20 -9.00 -0.78
CA ALA A 146 -12.09 -9.92 0.35
C ALA A 146 -13.44 -10.16 1.05
N HIS A 147 -14.44 -9.31 0.80
CA HIS A 147 -15.78 -9.42 1.40
C HIS A 147 -16.66 -10.50 0.76
N SER A 148 -16.23 -11.14 -0.33
CA SER A 148 -17.03 -12.20 -0.96
C SER A 148 -17.33 -13.33 0.03
N PRO A 149 -18.61 -13.73 0.19
CA PRO A 149 -18.97 -14.83 1.09
C PRO A 149 -18.32 -16.17 0.75
N ARG A 150 -17.87 -16.37 -0.50
CA ARG A 150 -17.15 -17.59 -0.89
C ARG A 150 -15.78 -17.72 -0.23
N LEU A 151 -15.21 -16.59 0.20
CA LEU A 151 -13.91 -16.55 0.83
C LEU A 151 -14.00 -16.73 2.35
N ASN A 152 -15.19 -16.87 2.94
CA ASN A 152 -15.39 -16.90 4.40
C ASN A 152 -14.48 -17.93 5.10
N ASP A 153 -14.33 -19.10 4.51
CA ASP A 153 -13.53 -20.20 5.07
C ASP A 153 -12.07 -20.19 4.59
N ALA A 154 -11.71 -19.29 3.66
CA ALA A 154 -10.36 -19.15 3.15
C ALA A 154 -9.52 -18.23 4.04
N ALA A 155 -8.21 -18.46 4.09
CA ALA A 155 -7.26 -17.44 4.52
C ALA A 155 -7.07 -16.42 3.40
N VAL A 156 -7.24 -15.13 3.71
CA VAL A 156 -7.20 -14.04 2.73
C VAL A 156 -6.16 -13.01 3.15
N TYR A 157 -5.16 -12.82 2.32
CA TYR A 157 -4.07 -11.88 2.51
C TYR A 157 -4.26 -10.77 1.49
N PHE A 158 -4.63 -9.56 1.91
CA PHE A 158 -5.07 -8.57 0.94
C PHE A 158 -4.72 -7.14 1.31
N LYS A 159 -4.69 -6.30 0.29
CA LYS A 159 -4.78 -4.85 0.45
C LYS A 159 -5.69 -4.29 -0.62
N SER A 160 -6.47 -3.28 -0.24
CA SER A 160 -7.32 -2.55 -1.16
C SER A 160 -6.99 -1.06 -1.18
N GLY A 161 -7.28 -0.41 -2.32
CA GLY A 161 -7.07 1.03 -2.53
C GLY A 161 -8.19 1.62 -3.38
N SER A 162 -8.55 2.88 -3.12
CA SER A 162 -9.62 3.56 -3.82
C SER A 162 -9.24 5.00 -4.13
N PHE A 163 -9.50 5.45 -5.35
CA PHE A 163 -9.30 6.83 -5.76
C PHE A 163 -10.40 7.24 -6.74
N TYR A 164 -11.33 8.08 -6.28
CA TYR A 164 -12.49 8.48 -7.07
C TYR A 164 -12.72 9.99 -6.97
N LYS A 165 -13.40 10.53 -7.99
CA LYS A 165 -13.80 11.94 -8.02
C LYS A 165 -15.20 12.09 -8.58
N CYS A 166 -15.98 12.88 -7.85
CA CYS A 166 -17.31 13.31 -8.23
C CYS A 166 -17.29 14.73 -8.80
N ASP A 167 -17.93 14.90 -9.94
CA ASP A 167 -18.46 16.14 -10.47
C ASP A 167 -19.96 16.18 -10.15
N ARG A 168 -20.31 16.86 -9.06
CA ARG A 168 -21.70 16.95 -8.59
C ARG A 168 -22.58 17.91 -9.38
N GLN A 169 -22.00 18.69 -10.29
CA GLN A 169 -22.81 19.48 -11.23
C GLN A 169 -23.41 18.55 -12.29
N LYS A 170 -22.65 17.56 -12.77
CA LYS A 170 -23.12 16.57 -13.75
C LYS A 170 -23.96 15.45 -13.14
N ASN A 171 -23.64 15.04 -11.91
CA ASN A 171 -24.41 14.04 -11.17
C ASN A 171 -24.50 14.46 -9.69
N PRO A 172 -25.59 15.15 -9.29
CA PRO A 172 -25.80 15.60 -7.91
C PRO A 172 -25.71 14.48 -6.88
N ASP A 173 -26.08 13.25 -7.26
CA ASP A 173 -26.16 12.07 -6.38
C ASP A 173 -24.85 11.25 -6.33
N CYS A 174 -23.74 11.78 -6.86
CA CYS A 174 -22.45 11.06 -6.86
C CYS A 174 -21.96 10.82 -5.42
N GLY A 175 -21.92 9.54 -5.05
CA GLY A 175 -21.54 9.04 -3.73
C GLY A 175 -20.16 8.39 -3.67
N ASP A 176 -19.84 7.84 -2.50
CA ASP A 176 -18.56 7.21 -2.25
C ASP A 176 -18.33 5.98 -3.13
N TYR A 177 -17.10 5.86 -3.64
CA TYR A 177 -16.70 4.79 -4.54
C TYR A 177 -17.53 4.70 -5.83
N ALA A 178 -18.22 5.77 -6.21
CA ALA A 178 -19.09 5.87 -7.38
C ALA A 178 -18.76 7.09 -8.25
N GLY A 179 -17.48 7.48 -8.30
CA GLY A 179 -17.02 8.66 -9.04
C GLY A 179 -17.47 8.67 -10.50
N ASN A 180 -17.82 9.86 -11.00
CA ASN A 180 -18.28 10.07 -12.39
C ASN A 180 -17.23 10.80 -13.26
N VAL A 181 -16.12 11.23 -12.67
CA VAL A 181 -14.93 11.72 -13.40
C VAL A 181 -13.91 10.60 -13.56
N PHE A 182 -13.58 9.97 -12.43
CA PHE A 182 -12.83 8.72 -12.35
C PHE A 182 -13.27 7.97 -11.10
N ASN A 183 -13.17 6.65 -11.13
CA ASN A 183 -13.54 5.78 -10.03
C ASN A 183 -12.64 4.55 -9.98
N TYR A 184 -11.39 4.78 -9.57
CA TYR A 184 -10.39 3.76 -9.49
C TYR A 184 -10.56 2.92 -8.22
N MET A 185 -10.65 1.61 -8.39
CA MET A 185 -10.63 0.65 -7.28
C MET A 185 -9.59 -0.41 -7.57
N ASN A 186 -8.74 -0.66 -6.57
CA ASN A 186 -7.59 -1.52 -6.68
C ASN A 186 -7.63 -2.56 -5.57
N SER A 187 -7.22 -3.78 -5.87
CA SER A 187 -7.07 -4.84 -4.87
C SER A 187 -5.94 -5.78 -5.25
N VAL A 188 -5.10 -6.12 -4.27
CA VAL A 188 -4.16 -7.24 -4.33
C VAL A 188 -4.59 -8.26 -3.30
N ILE A 189 -4.71 -9.53 -3.70
CA ILE A 189 -5.26 -10.60 -2.88
C ILE A 189 -4.46 -11.86 -3.13
N LEU A 190 -4.08 -12.56 -2.06
CA LEU A 190 -3.73 -13.97 -2.08
C LEU A 190 -4.77 -14.72 -1.26
N VAL A 191 -5.26 -15.82 -1.82
CA VAL A 191 -6.29 -16.69 -1.22
C VAL A 191 -5.71 -18.07 -1.00
N GLU A 192 -5.94 -18.63 0.18
CA GLU A 192 -5.64 -20.03 0.50
C GLU A 192 -6.90 -20.70 1.05
N HIS A 193 -7.44 -21.64 0.29
CA HIS A 193 -8.58 -22.46 0.70
C HIS A 193 -8.15 -23.65 1.56
N PRO A 194 -9.03 -24.16 2.45
CA PRO A 194 -8.74 -25.33 3.28
C PRO A 194 -8.40 -26.60 2.51
N ASP A 195 -8.87 -26.73 1.27
CA ASP A 195 -8.61 -27.87 0.38
C ASP A 195 -7.23 -27.82 -0.30
N GLY A 196 -6.46 -26.75 -0.06
CA GLY A 196 -5.14 -26.52 -0.64
C GLY A 196 -5.15 -25.68 -1.92
N THR A 197 -6.30 -25.28 -2.44
CA THR A 197 -6.40 -24.37 -3.58
C THR A 197 -5.86 -23.00 -3.21
N ARG A 198 -4.94 -22.46 -4.03
CA ARG A 198 -4.32 -21.16 -3.80
C ARG A 198 -4.25 -20.34 -5.07
N TYR A 199 -4.49 -19.04 -4.96
CA TYR A 199 -4.35 -18.14 -6.10
C TYR A 199 -4.08 -16.70 -5.65
N ILE A 200 -3.51 -15.92 -6.57
CA ILE A 200 -3.22 -14.49 -6.41
C ILE A 200 -4.02 -13.71 -7.45
N VAL A 201 -4.63 -12.59 -7.03
CA VAL A 201 -5.32 -11.66 -7.91
C VAL A 201 -4.80 -10.25 -7.67
N CYS A 202 -4.38 -9.59 -8.75
CA CYS A 202 -4.13 -8.15 -8.77
C CYS A 202 -5.15 -7.50 -9.72
N LEU A 203 -5.99 -6.64 -9.17
CA LEU A 203 -7.12 -6.03 -9.87
C LEU A 203 -7.03 -4.52 -9.78
N MET A 204 -7.16 -3.85 -10.92
CA MET A 204 -7.29 -2.40 -11.02
C MET A 204 -8.42 -2.09 -11.98
N THR A 205 -9.38 -1.27 -11.56
CA THR A 205 -10.57 -0.94 -12.36
C THR A 205 -10.80 0.56 -12.39
N ASN A 206 -11.57 1.05 -13.37
CA ASN A 206 -12.11 2.41 -13.42
C ASN A 206 -13.58 2.35 -13.82
N VAL A 207 -14.47 2.16 -12.84
CA VAL A 207 -15.90 1.87 -13.12
C VAL A 207 -16.75 3.08 -12.74
N LEU A 208 -17.00 3.97 -13.70
CA LEU A 208 -17.73 5.21 -13.42
C LEU A 208 -19.17 4.95 -12.96
N ASN A 209 -19.68 5.82 -12.06
CA ASN A 209 -21.07 5.85 -11.60
C ASN A 209 -21.59 4.56 -10.92
N LYS A 210 -20.73 3.60 -10.62
CA LYS A 210 -21.07 2.39 -9.87
C LYS A 210 -20.27 2.32 -8.59
N ASN A 211 -20.87 1.75 -7.53
CA ASN A 211 -20.11 1.45 -6.33
C ASN A 211 -19.11 0.33 -6.61
N SER A 212 -17.86 0.72 -6.84
CA SER A 212 -16.77 -0.18 -7.24
C SER A 212 -16.37 -1.17 -6.14
N ALA A 213 -16.74 -0.92 -4.88
CA ALA A 213 -16.54 -1.88 -3.80
C ALA A 213 -17.41 -3.13 -3.99
N GLY A 214 -18.69 -2.95 -4.35
CA GLY A 214 -19.60 -4.05 -4.65
C GLY A 214 -19.19 -4.82 -5.91
N GLU A 215 -18.79 -4.10 -6.95
CA GLU A 215 -18.31 -4.72 -8.20
C GLU A 215 -17.08 -5.63 -7.96
N HIS A 216 -16.12 -5.20 -7.13
CA HIS A 216 -14.97 -6.04 -6.75
C HIS A 216 -15.39 -7.30 -5.97
N MET A 217 -16.39 -7.22 -5.10
CA MET A 217 -16.92 -8.38 -4.36
C MET A 217 -17.60 -9.40 -5.31
N TYR A 218 -18.39 -8.92 -6.27
CA TYR A 218 -19.00 -9.79 -7.28
C TYR A 218 -17.95 -10.43 -8.18
N LEU A 219 -16.93 -9.68 -8.58
CA LEU A 219 -15.82 -10.22 -9.37
C LEU A 219 -15.03 -11.26 -8.59
N ALA A 220 -14.77 -11.04 -7.29
CA ALA A 220 -14.18 -12.05 -6.42
C ALA A 220 -14.99 -13.35 -6.40
N THR A 221 -16.32 -13.24 -6.28
CA THR A 221 -17.24 -14.38 -6.28
C THR A 221 -17.19 -15.15 -7.60
N ALA A 222 -17.09 -14.43 -8.73
CA ALA A 222 -17.03 -15.04 -10.05
C ALA A 222 -15.67 -15.72 -10.31
N ILE A 223 -14.57 -15.07 -9.93
CA ILE A 223 -13.22 -15.63 -10.05
C ILE A 223 -13.08 -16.87 -9.17
N ASP A 224 -13.47 -16.77 -7.91
CA ASP A 224 -13.35 -17.88 -6.97
C ASP A 224 -14.11 -19.11 -7.47
N ARG A 225 -15.36 -18.95 -7.97
CA ARG A 225 -16.14 -20.05 -8.57
C ARG A 225 -15.43 -20.79 -9.72
N ILE A 226 -14.54 -20.12 -10.45
CA ILE A 226 -13.79 -20.72 -11.55
C ILE A 226 -12.60 -21.51 -11.02
N LEU A 227 -12.01 -21.07 -9.90
CA LEU A 227 -10.77 -21.60 -9.35
C LEU A 227 -11.01 -22.64 -8.23
N HIS A 228 -12.14 -22.56 -7.50
CA HIS A 228 -12.55 -23.38 -6.35
C HIS A 228 -14.08 -23.52 -6.30
#